data_AF-A0A803M3G4-F1
#
_entry.id   AF-A0A803M3G4-F1
#
_cell.length_a   1.000
_cell.length_b   1.000
_cell.length_c   1.000
_cell.angle_alpha   90.00
_cell.angle_beta   90.00
_cell.angle_gamma   90.00
#
_symmetry.space_group_name_H-M   'P 1'
#
loop_
_entity.id
_entity.type
_entity.pdbx_description
1 polymer ?
#
loop_
_entity_poly.entity_id
_entity_poly.type
_entity_poly.pdbx_seq_one_letter_code
_entity_poly.pdbx_strand_id
1 'polypeptide(L)'
;MGGDGGHVDGGDFRSKVWSFSGGPNCRPKHWRRNTVFALAGIFLVCVPIAMKSAQLEQRPHQPVRSIPSQMWCKNFGNKDY
;
A
#
# COMPACT_ATOMS: atom_id res chain seq x y z
N MET A 1 -12.95 22.10 42.75
CA MET A 1 -13.36 22.65 41.44
C MET A 1 -12.99 21.58 40.41
N GLY A 2 -13.88 20.76 39.85
CA GLY A 2 -15.26 20.98 39.44
C GLY A 2 -15.30 20.58 37.95
N GLY A 3 -16.00 19.49 37.63
CA GLY A 3 -16.05 18.94 36.27
C GLY A 3 -16.84 17.65 36.21
N ASP A 4 -18.06 17.68 36.75
CA ASP A 4 -19.08 16.66 36.60
C ASP A 4 -19.42 16.50 35.11
N GLY A 5 -19.03 15.37 34.52
CA GLY A 5 -19.29 15.02 33.12
C GLY A 5 -20.10 13.74 33.07
N GLY A 6 -21.41 13.89 32.95
CA GLY A 6 -22.42 12.85 33.10
C GLY A 6 -22.10 11.48 32.48
N HIS A 7 -22.23 10.45 33.31
CA HIS A 7 -22.45 9.08 32.86
C HIS A 7 -23.80 9.04 32.14
N VAL A 8 -23.77 8.91 30.81
CA VAL A 8 -24.96 8.61 30.01
C VAL A 8 -25.12 7.08 29.96
N ASP A 9 -26.25 6.59 30.44
CA ASP A 9 -26.70 5.18 30.48
C ASP A 9 -26.94 4.53 29.08
N GLY A 10 -26.12 4.90 28.09
CA GLY A 10 -26.12 4.36 26.75
C GLY A 10 -24.84 4.81 26.07
N GLY A 11 -23.89 3.89 25.90
CA GLY A 11 -22.49 4.19 25.54
C GLY A 11 -22.29 5.21 24.43
N ASP A 12 -21.10 5.84 24.44
CA ASP A 12 -20.67 6.93 23.55
C ASP A 12 -21.22 6.78 22.11
N PHE A 13 -21.99 7.77 21.64
CA PHE A 13 -22.61 7.77 20.31
C PHE A 13 -21.59 7.59 19.18
N ARG A 14 -20.31 7.93 19.42
CA ARG A 14 -19.19 7.68 18.51
C ARG A 14 -18.99 6.21 18.17
N SER A 15 -19.47 5.30 19.03
CA SER A 15 -19.47 3.86 18.77
C SER A 15 -20.55 3.41 17.77
N LYS A 16 -21.60 4.21 17.58
CA LYS A 16 -22.71 3.93 16.65
C LYS A 16 -22.46 4.48 15.24
N VAL A 17 -21.48 5.36 15.09
CA VAL A 17 -21.15 6.01 13.80
C VAL A 17 -20.04 5.23 13.11
N TRP A 18 -20.30 4.79 11.88
CA TRP A 18 -19.28 4.17 11.03
C TRP A 18 -18.64 5.20 10.08
N SER A 19 -17.33 5.10 9.85
CA SER A 19 -16.58 5.99 8.95
C SER A 19 -15.50 5.20 8.23
N PHE A 20 -15.20 5.57 6.97
CA PHE A 20 -14.23 4.87 6.13
C PHE A 20 -12.81 4.81 6.74
N SER A 21 -12.37 5.87 7.41
CA SER A 21 -11.07 5.94 8.10
C SER A 21 -11.09 5.36 9.52
N GLY A 22 -12.28 5.01 10.04
CA GLY A 22 -12.52 4.68 11.45
C GLY A 22 -12.95 5.89 12.30
N GLY A 23 -13.27 5.63 13.56
CA GLY A 23 -13.63 6.63 14.56
C GLY A 23 -12.47 7.06 15.49
N PRO A 24 -12.76 7.93 16.47
CA PRO A 24 -11.77 8.35 17.47
C PRO A 24 -11.14 7.15 18.21
N ASN A 25 -9.82 7.17 18.42
CA ASN A 25 -9.07 6.11 19.10
C ASN A 25 -9.25 4.69 18.52
N CYS A 26 -9.30 4.56 17.19
CA CYS A 26 -9.38 3.25 16.53
C CYS A 26 -8.21 2.32 16.91
N ARG A 27 -8.53 1.27 17.67
CA ARG A 27 -7.60 0.19 18.04
C ARG A 27 -8.26 -1.18 17.86
N PRO A 28 -8.49 -1.63 16.61
CA PRO A 28 -9.14 -2.90 16.35
C PRO A 28 -8.24 -4.06 16.84
N LYS A 29 -8.86 -5.05 17.48
CA LYS A 29 -8.17 -6.23 18.05
C LYS A 29 -7.27 -6.96 17.03
N HIS A 30 -7.65 -6.95 15.75
CA HIS A 30 -6.97 -7.68 14.68
C HIS A 30 -6.20 -6.78 13.69
N TRP A 31 -5.76 -5.59 14.11
CA TRP A 31 -5.10 -4.62 13.21
C TRP A 31 -3.96 -5.25 12.39
N ARG A 32 -3.12 -6.08 13.02
CA ARG A 32 -1.97 -6.73 12.36
C ARG A 32 -2.41 -7.63 11.20
N ARG A 33 -3.42 -8.47 11.44
CA ARG A 33 -3.93 -9.40 10.43
C ARG A 33 -4.55 -8.65 9.24
N ASN A 34 -5.29 -7.57 9.52
CA ASN A 34 -5.89 -6.74 8.48
C ASN A 34 -4.81 -6.04 7.63
N THR A 35 -3.73 -5.55 8.25
CA THR A 35 -2.59 -4.97 7.53
C THR A 35 -1.89 -6.01 6.65
N VAL A 36 -1.72 -7.25 7.13
CA VAL A 36 -1.12 -8.33 6.32
C VAL A 36 -1.97 -8.62 5.08
N PHE A 37 -3.30 -8.71 5.21
CA PHE A 37 -4.17 -8.91 4.06
C PHE A 37 -4.15 -7.73 3.08
N ALA A 38 -4.13 -6.50 3.59
CA ALA A 38 -4.03 -5.31 2.74
C ALA A 38 -2.71 -5.31 1.94
N LEU A 39 -1.57 -5.58 2.61
CA LEU A 39 -0.28 -5.68 1.95
C LEU A 39 -0.24 -6.84 0.94
N ALA A 40 -0.77 -8.00 1.30
CA ALA A 40 -0.85 -9.15 0.40
C ALA A 40 -1.64 -8.80 -0.88
N GLY A 41 -2.77 -8.10 -0.75
CA GLY A 41 -3.55 -7.63 -1.89
C GLY A 41 -2.78 -6.64 -2.77
N ILE A 42 -2.06 -5.69 -2.15
CA ILE A 42 -1.20 -4.73 -2.87
C ILE A 42 -0.12 -5.47 -3.66
N PHE A 43 0.62 -6.38 -3.03
CA PHE A 43 1.67 -7.14 -3.72
C PHE A 43 1.12 -8.03 -4.84
N LEU A 44 -0.02 -8.68 -4.62
CA LEU A 44 -0.68 -9.49 -5.64
C LEU A 44 -0.98 -8.68 -6.90
N VAL A 45 -1.37 -7.42 -6.76
CA VAL A 45 -1.69 -6.54 -7.89
C VAL A 45 -0.43 -5.90 -8.48
N CYS A 46 0.48 -5.40 -7.65
CA CYS A 46 1.66 -4.67 -8.11
C CYS A 46 2.69 -5.56 -8.81
N VAL A 47 2.87 -6.81 -8.38
CA VAL A 47 3.84 -7.75 -8.99
C VAL A 47 3.54 -8.04 -10.47
N PRO A 48 2.33 -8.50 -10.87
CA PRO A 48 2.04 -8.76 -12.28
C PRO A 48 2.07 -7.48 -13.11
N ILE A 49 1.63 -6.35 -12.56
CA ILE A 49 1.74 -5.04 -13.22
C ILE A 49 3.20 -4.70 -13.48
N ALA A 50 4.09 -4.87 -12.50
CA ALA A 50 5.52 -4.64 -12.66
C ALA A 50 6.14 -5.58 -13.70
N MET A 51 5.78 -6.88 -13.69
CA MET A 51 6.26 -7.84 -14.68
C MET A 51 5.82 -7.48 -16.10
N LYS A 52 4.57 -7.04 -16.27
CA LYS A 52 4.05 -6.58 -17.58
C LYS A 52 4.67 -5.25 -17.99
N SER A 53 4.84 -4.32 -17.06
CA SER A 53 5.50 -3.04 -17.28
C SER A 53 6.94 -3.25 -17.76
N ALA A 54 7.70 -4.14 -17.13
CA ALA A 54 9.06 -4.48 -17.53
C ALA A 54 9.15 -5.18 -18.91
N GLN A 55 8.13 -5.97 -19.29
CA GLN A 55 8.08 -6.58 -20.63
C GLN A 55 7.81 -5.56 -21.74
N LEU A 56 7.02 -4.53 -21.45
CA LEU A 56 6.65 -3.49 -22.40
C LEU A 56 7.69 -2.36 -22.48
N GLU A 57 8.61 -2.29 -21.52
CA GLU A 57 9.63 -1.25 -21.49
C GLU A 57 10.61 -1.42 -22.66
N GLN A 58 10.47 -0.58 -23.68
CA GLN A 58 11.35 -0.50 -24.83
C GLN A 58 12.14 0.81 -24.81
N ARG A 59 13.45 0.75 -25.10
CA ARG A 59 14.33 1.91 -25.21
C ARG A 59 15.07 1.87 -26.55
N PRO A 60 14.76 2.79 -27.50
CA PRO A 60 15.38 2.81 -28.83
C PRO A 60 16.88 3.12 -28.81
N HIS A 61 17.36 3.83 -27.78
CA HIS A 61 18.75 4.23 -27.65
C HIS A 61 19.38 3.66 -26.39
N GLN A 62 20.64 3.23 -26.52
CA GLN A 62 21.40 2.73 -25.38
C GLN A 62 21.79 3.91 -24.47
N PRO A 63 21.65 3.78 -23.16
CA PRO A 63 21.97 4.90 -22.28
C PRO A 63 23.49 5.11 -22.18
N VAL A 64 23.92 6.36 -22.23
CA VAL A 64 25.35 6.78 -22.12
C VAL A 64 25.91 6.53 -20.71
N ARG A 65 25.04 6.29 -19.72
CA ARG A 65 25.38 6.04 -18.31
C ARG A 65 24.57 4.87 -17.76
N SER A 66 25.06 4.22 -16.71
CA SER A 66 24.30 3.18 -15.99
C SER A 66 23.05 3.80 -15.35
N ILE A 67 21.88 3.25 -15.67
CA ILE A 67 20.59 3.66 -15.11
C ILE A 67 19.96 2.43 -14.45
N PRO A 68 19.48 2.51 -13.19
CA PRO A 68 18.94 1.34 -12.47
C PRO A 68 17.81 0.61 -13.20
N SER A 69 16.98 1.35 -13.94
CA SER A 69 15.90 0.79 -14.77
C SER A 69 16.38 0.02 -16.00
N GLN A 70 17.69 -0.04 -16.27
CA GLN A 70 18.25 -0.97 -17.25
C GLN A 70 18.09 -2.43 -16.81
N MET A 71 18.09 -2.73 -15.50
CA MET A 71 17.97 -4.12 -15.01
C MET A 71 16.65 -4.80 -15.38
N TRP A 72 15.59 -4.01 -15.63
CA TRP A 72 14.26 -4.51 -15.98
C TRP A 72 13.93 -4.38 -17.47
N CYS A 73 14.69 -3.56 -18.21
CA CYS A 73 14.59 -3.42 -19.66
C CYS A 73 15.14 -4.64 -20.38
N LYS A 74 14.26 -5.42 -21.02
CA LYS A 74 14.66 -6.57 -21.86
C LYS A 74 15.09 -6.18 -23.29
N ASN A 75 15.01 -4.89 -23.64
CA ASN A 75 15.26 -4.38 -24.99
C ASN A 75 16.73 -4.46 -25.41
N PHE A 76 17.65 -4.58 -24.46
CA PHE A 76 19.06 -4.84 -24.72
C PHE A 76 19.26 -6.35 -24.52
N GLY A 77 19.25 -7.12 -25.61
CA GLY A 77 19.54 -8.56 -25.58
C GLY A 77 20.93 -8.85 -24.98
N ASN A 78 21.24 -10.13 -24.76
CA ASN A 78 22.54 -10.58 -24.23
C ASN A 78 23.68 -9.84 -24.94
N LYS A 79 24.32 -8.91 -24.23
CA LYS A 79 25.57 -8.33 -24.64
C LYS A 79 26.63 -9.36 -24.27
N ASP A 80 26.89 -10.29 -25.18
CA ASP A 80 28.13 -11.06 -25.18
C ASP A 80 29.27 -10.05 -25.34
N TYR A 81 29.92 -9.70 -24.23
CA TYR A 81 31.23 -9.06 -24.20
C TYR A 81 32.21 -10.01 -23.53
#